data_AF-A0A8S3J1C7-F1
#
_entry.id   AF-A0A8S3J1C7-F1
#
_cell.length_a   1.000
_cell.length_b   1.000
_cell.length_c   1.000
_cell.angle_alpha   90.00
_cell.angle_beta   90.00
_cell.angle_gamma   90.00
#
_symmetry.space_group_name_H-M   'P 1'
#
loop_
_entity.id
_entity.type
_entity.pdbx_description
1 polymer ?
#
loop_
_entity_poly.entity_id
_entity_poly.type
_entity_poly.pdbx_seq_one_letter_code
_entity_poly.pdbx_strand_id
1 'polypeptide(L)'
;MHDVLVVFCHDSVIVFAGAKKVNYLKQIETEHNNKENVPRNFNFIIRKENDEKNLDEIIKEIKMSHQGKTLGIFAKDKMEGPFWQQWQNCLDRNSFETVDISSSIGYLIAVKDNEELGLIRKACEITGKLYSKHLKDQIINIVDSERKVKHSKLSEGLESALNDEKYVSSADANYVEMCYPAIV
;
A
#
# COMPACT_ATOMS: atom_id res chain seq x y z
N MET A 1 -13.33 -0.64 5.58
CA MET A 1 -12.95 -2.07 5.61
C MET A 1 -12.08 -2.35 4.38
N HIS A 2 -10.79 -2.59 4.60
CA HIS A 2 -9.76 -2.59 3.56
C HIS A 2 -9.60 -3.94 2.84
N ASP A 3 -10.42 -4.93 3.19
CA ASP A 3 -10.39 -6.29 2.67
C ASP A 3 -10.35 -6.37 1.13
N VAL A 4 -9.24 -6.88 0.63
CA VAL A 4 -8.97 -7.29 -0.76
C VAL A 4 -7.99 -8.44 -0.68
N LEU A 5 -8.23 -9.50 -1.43
CA LEU A 5 -7.26 -10.56 -1.68
C LEU A 5 -6.89 -10.51 -3.16
N VAL A 6 -5.59 -10.48 -3.45
CA VAL A 6 -5.07 -10.60 -4.82
C VAL A 6 -4.15 -11.81 -4.87
N VAL A 7 -4.39 -12.71 -5.82
CA VAL A 7 -3.60 -13.92 -6.02
C VAL A 7 -3.04 -13.91 -7.45
N PHE A 8 -1.73 -14.02 -7.56
CA PHE A 8 -1.03 -14.14 -8.83
C PHE A 8 -0.71 -15.62 -9.08
N CYS A 9 -1.33 -16.18 -10.10
CA CYS A 9 -1.06 -17.52 -10.62
C CYS A 9 -0.24 -17.45 -11.91
N HIS A 10 0.20 -18.59 -12.43
CA HIS A 10 0.99 -18.66 -13.67
C HIS A 10 0.27 -18.00 -14.87
N ASP A 11 -1.00 -18.35 -15.08
CA ASP A 11 -1.78 -17.90 -16.24
C ASP A 11 -2.90 -16.91 -15.90
N SER A 12 -3.10 -16.60 -14.63
CA SER A 12 -4.24 -15.79 -14.18
C SER A 12 -3.92 -14.93 -12.96
N VAL A 13 -4.67 -13.84 -12.80
CA VAL A 13 -4.67 -13.01 -11.58
C VAL A 13 -6.08 -12.96 -11.03
N ILE A 14 -6.25 -13.34 -9.77
CA ILE A 14 -7.54 -13.34 -9.11
C ILE A 14 -7.62 -12.15 -8.16
N VAL A 15 -8.68 -11.35 -8.29
CA VAL A 15 -8.98 -10.23 -7.41
C VAL A 15 -10.29 -10.51 -6.68
N PHE A 16 -10.22 -10.67 -5.37
CA PHE A 16 -11.36 -10.97 -4.52
C PHE A 16 -11.62 -9.83 -3.53
N ALA A 17 -12.70 -9.08 -3.74
CA ALA A 17 -13.00 -7.88 -2.97
C ALA A 17 -14.50 -7.52 -2.98
N GLY A 18 -14.87 -6.48 -2.23
CA GLY A 18 -16.23 -5.93 -2.28
C GLY A 18 -16.57 -5.31 -3.64
N ALA A 19 -17.87 -5.27 -3.98
CA ALA A 19 -18.37 -4.87 -5.31
C ALA A 19 -17.81 -3.54 -5.83
N LYS A 20 -17.72 -2.51 -4.98
CA LYS A 20 -17.16 -1.20 -5.37
C LYS A 20 -15.72 -1.30 -5.85
N LYS A 21 -14.87 -2.03 -5.13
CA LYS A 21 -13.44 -2.20 -5.46
C LYS A 21 -13.27 -3.04 -6.73
N VAL A 22 -14.04 -4.12 -6.84
CA VAL A 22 -14.03 -4.97 -8.04
C VAL A 22 -14.44 -4.17 -9.28
N ASN A 23 -15.54 -3.40 -9.22
CA ASN A 23 -15.99 -2.60 -10.35
C ASN A 23 -14.99 -1.52 -10.77
N TYR A 24 -14.24 -0.97 -9.81
CA TYR A 24 -13.13 -0.06 -10.10
C TYR A 24 -11.97 -0.78 -10.79
N LEU A 25 -11.51 -1.92 -10.25
CA LEU A 25 -10.35 -2.65 -10.76
C LEU A 25 -10.57 -3.33 -12.12
N LYS A 26 -11.83 -3.60 -12.51
CA LYS A 26 -12.18 -4.12 -13.85
C LYS A 26 -11.68 -3.24 -15.00
N GLN A 27 -11.41 -1.96 -14.75
CA GLN A 27 -10.86 -1.05 -15.76
C GLN A 27 -9.51 -1.54 -16.30
N ILE A 28 -8.73 -2.28 -15.50
CA ILE A 28 -7.42 -2.84 -15.88
C ILE A 28 -7.53 -3.75 -17.12
N GLU A 29 -8.59 -4.55 -17.26
CA GLU A 29 -8.81 -5.42 -18.42
C GLU A 29 -8.93 -4.62 -19.72
N THR A 30 -9.56 -3.45 -19.65
CA THR A 30 -9.82 -2.61 -20.83
C THR A 30 -8.54 -1.93 -21.32
N GLU A 31 -7.68 -1.50 -20.40
CA GLU A 31 -6.49 -0.69 -20.69
C GLU A 31 -5.30 -1.52 -21.22
N HIS A 32 -5.29 -2.84 -20.99
CA HIS A 32 -4.08 -3.67 -21.15
C HIS A 32 -4.11 -4.64 -22.35
N ASN A 33 -5.12 -4.57 -23.22
CA ASN A 33 -5.24 -5.43 -24.42
C ASN A 33 -4.04 -5.38 -25.39
N ASN A 34 -3.11 -4.41 -25.25
CA ASN A 34 -2.00 -4.19 -26.18
C ASN A 34 -0.58 -4.22 -25.55
N LYS A 35 -0.41 -4.66 -24.29
CA LYS A 35 0.92 -4.70 -23.64
C LYS A 35 1.45 -6.14 -23.53
N GLU A 36 2.69 -6.35 -23.97
CA GLU A 36 3.40 -7.62 -23.76
C GLU A 36 3.67 -7.84 -22.24
N ASN A 37 3.62 -9.11 -21.80
CA ASN A 37 3.93 -9.55 -20.42
C ASN A 37 2.93 -9.16 -19.32
N VAL A 38 1.69 -8.79 -19.66
CA VAL A 38 0.60 -8.65 -18.69
C VAL A 38 -0.21 -9.95 -18.65
N PRO A 39 -0.54 -10.51 -17.46
CA PRO A 39 -1.48 -11.62 -17.34
C PRO A 39 -2.78 -11.27 -18.05
N ARG A 40 -3.15 -12.03 -19.07
CA ARG A 40 -4.32 -11.72 -19.91
C ARG A 40 -5.63 -12.13 -19.25
N ASN A 41 -5.57 -12.94 -18.20
CA ASN A 41 -6.74 -13.51 -17.55
C ASN A 41 -6.88 -12.96 -16.13
N PHE A 42 -7.73 -11.95 -15.98
CA PHE A 42 -8.13 -11.47 -14.66
C PHE A 42 -9.46 -12.14 -14.26
N ASN A 43 -9.50 -12.69 -13.04
CA ASN A 43 -10.73 -13.21 -12.46
C ASN A 43 -11.16 -12.31 -11.30
N PHE A 44 -12.25 -11.57 -11.52
CA PHE A 44 -12.80 -10.65 -10.53
C PHE A 44 -13.95 -11.28 -9.76
N ILE A 45 -13.71 -11.60 -8.50
CA ILE A 45 -14.69 -12.23 -7.60
C ILE A 45 -15.23 -11.18 -6.62
N ILE A 46 -16.55 -11.03 -6.59
CA ILE A 46 -17.24 -10.11 -5.66
C ILE A 46 -17.59 -10.85 -4.38
N ARG A 47 -17.10 -10.33 -3.25
CA ARG A 47 -17.41 -10.82 -1.89
C ARG A 47 -18.90 -10.71 -1.55
N LYS A 48 -19.41 -11.72 -0.86
CA LYS A 48 -20.80 -11.82 -0.38
C LYS A 48 -20.81 -12.22 1.10
N GLU A 49 -22.00 -12.39 1.70
CA GLU A 49 -22.13 -12.78 3.12
C GLU A 49 -21.52 -14.16 3.42
N ASN A 50 -21.51 -15.07 2.44
CA ASN A 50 -20.82 -16.36 2.53
C ASN A 50 -19.77 -16.48 1.41
N ASP A 51 -18.50 -16.39 1.80
CA ASP A 51 -17.35 -16.37 0.92
C ASP A 51 -16.64 -17.74 0.82
N GLU A 52 -17.08 -18.78 1.56
CA GLU A 52 -16.37 -20.08 1.63
C GLU A 52 -16.18 -20.74 0.26
N LYS A 53 -17.25 -20.77 -0.57
CA LYS A 53 -17.17 -21.36 -1.92
C LYS A 53 -16.19 -20.61 -2.83
N ASN A 54 -16.15 -19.28 -2.70
CA ASN A 54 -15.24 -18.44 -3.48
C ASN A 54 -13.80 -18.70 -3.05
N LEU A 55 -13.54 -18.83 -1.74
CA LEU A 55 -12.21 -19.16 -1.21
C LEU A 55 -11.76 -20.54 -1.67
N ASP A 56 -12.64 -21.55 -1.64
CA ASP A 56 -12.33 -22.89 -2.13
C ASP A 56 -12.00 -22.90 -3.63
N GLU A 57 -12.67 -22.08 -4.43
CA GLU A 57 -12.36 -21.89 -5.85
C GLU A 57 -10.99 -21.25 -6.05
N ILE A 58 -10.66 -20.21 -5.28
CA ILE A 58 -9.34 -19.57 -5.30
C ILE A 58 -8.23 -20.58 -4.94
N ILE A 59 -8.46 -21.42 -3.93
CA ILE A 59 -7.51 -22.48 -3.57
C ILE A 59 -7.31 -23.49 -4.70
N LYS A 60 -8.37 -23.86 -5.42
CA LYS A 60 -8.25 -24.77 -6.57
C LYS A 60 -7.38 -24.14 -7.66
N GLU A 61 -7.59 -22.86 -7.97
CA GLU A 61 -6.77 -22.13 -8.94
C GLU A 61 -5.29 -22.06 -8.51
N ILE A 62 -5.02 -21.78 -7.23
CA ILE A 62 -3.66 -21.82 -6.67
C ILE A 62 -3.02 -23.20 -6.88
N LYS A 63 -3.76 -24.29 -6.61
CA LYS A 63 -3.25 -25.65 -6.79
C LYS A 63 -3.01 -26.04 -8.25
N MET A 64 -3.72 -25.42 -9.19
CA MET A 64 -3.51 -25.59 -10.62
C MET A 64 -2.36 -24.73 -11.16
N SER A 65 -1.95 -23.70 -10.42
CA SER A 65 -0.82 -22.84 -10.78
C SER A 65 0.52 -23.58 -10.58
N HIS A 66 1.23 -23.84 -11.68
CA HIS A 66 2.48 -24.62 -11.69
C HIS A 66 2.34 -25.98 -10.97
N GLN A 67 3.09 -26.18 -9.87
CA GLN A 67 3.03 -27.39 -9.05
C GLN A 67 2.03 -27.26 -7.90
N GLY A 68 1.48 -26.06 -7.65
CA GLY A 68 0.44 -25.83 -6.65
C GLY A 68 0.84 -26.10 -5.19
N LYS A 69 2.13 -26.17 -4.89
CA LYS A 69 2.66 -26.54 -3.56
C LYS A 69 3.15 -25.35 -2.74
N THR A 70 3.78 -24.38 -3.40
CA THR A 70 4.49 -23.30 -2.74
C THR A 70 3.79 -21.96 -3.00
N LEU A 71 3.55 -21.20 -1.94
CA LEU A 71 2.95 -19.88 -1.95
C LEU A 71 3.96 -18.81 -1.55
N GLY A 72 4.11 -17.79 -2.40
CA GLY A 72 4.83 -16.58 -2.06
C GLY A 72 3.96 -15.66 -1.21
N ILE A 73 4.43 -15.29 -0.02
CA ILE A 73 3.71 -14.43 0.92
C ILE A 73 4.61 -13.31 1.46
N PHE A 74 4.02 -12.26 2.01
CA PHE A 74 4.73 -11.31 2.87
C PHE A 74 4.66 -11.81 4.30
N ALA A 75 5.69 -12.52 4.77
CA ALA A 75 5.63 -13.25 6.03
C ALA A 75 5.47 -12.37 7.28
N LYS A 76 5.75 -11.06 7.16
CA LYS A 76 5.63 -10.08 8.24
C LYS A 76 4.26 -9.39 8.29
N ASP A 77 3.45 -9.52 7.24
CA ASP A 77 2.16 -8.85 7.16
C ASP A 77 1.15 -9.58 8.04
N LYS A 78 0.62 -8.86 9.02
CA LYS A 78 -0.43 -9.35 9.92
C LYS A 78 -1.67 -8.52 9.71
N MET A 79 -2.63 -9.11 9.01
CA MET A 79 -3.94 -8.52 8.82
C MET A 79 -4.88 -8.97 9.93
N GLU A 80 -5.82 -8.13 10.31
CA GLU A 80 -6.84 -8.43 11.31
C GLU A 80 -8.23 -8.43 10.69
N GLY A 81 -9.18 -9.05 11.39
CA GLY A 81 -10.58 -9.04 11.02
C GLY A 81 -11.10 -10.38 10.47
N PRO A 82 -12.44 -10.51 10.37
CA PRO A 82 -13.10 -11.77 10.08
C PRO A 82 -12.76 -12.33 8.70
N PHE A 83 -12.58 -11.46 7.70
CA PHE A 83 -12.19 -11.87 6.35
C PHE A 83 -10.81 -12.54 6.32
N TRP A 84 -9.83 -11.89 6.96
CA TRP A 84 -8.48 -12.43 7.01
C TRP A 84 -8.41 -13.75 7.78
N GLN A 85 -9.13 -13.86 8.90
CA GLN A 85 -9.22 -15.11 9.66
C GLN A 85 -9.80 -16.25 8.82
N GLN A 86 -10.84 -15.99 8.02
CA GLN A 86 -11.41 -16.99 7.11
C GLN A 86 -10.38 -17.43 6.06
N TRP A 87 -9.63 -16.48 5.48
CA TRP A 87 -8.57 -16.78 4.52
C TRP A 87 -7.44 -17.60 5.13
N GLN A 88 -6.95 -17.22 6.31
CA GLN A 88 -5.90 -17.95 7.03
C GLN A 88 -6.34 -19.38 7.34
N ASN A 89 -7.56 -19.57 7.84
CA ASN A 89 -8.12 -20.90 8.08
C ASN A 89 -8.19 -21.74 6.79
N CYS A 90 -8.46 -21.11 5.64
CA CYS A 90 -8.49 -21.78 4.34
C CYS A 90 -7.07 -22.23 3.92
N LEU A 91 -6.06 -21.38 4.10
CA LEU A 91 -4.66 -21.73 3.84
C LEU A 91 -4.17 -22.88 4.73
N ASP A 92 -4.45 -22.82 6.04
CA ASP A 92 -4.01 -23.82 7.01
C ASP A 92 -4.59 -25.22 6.68
N ARG A 93 -5.85 -25.28 6.23
CA ARG A 93 -6.52 -26.52 5.80
C ARG A 93 -5.90 -27.15 4.55
N ASN A 94 -5.20 -26.37 3.73
CA ASN A 94 -4.68 -26.81 2.45
C ASN A 94 -3.17 -27.08 2.43
N SER A 95 -2.48 -26.85 3.56
CA SER A 95 -1.10 -27.29 3.83
C SER A 95 -0.08 -26.86 2.74
N PHE A 96 -0.17 -25.62 2.26
CA PHE A 96 0.83 -25.06 1.36
C PHE A 96 2.16 -24.82 2.07
N GLU A 97 3.25 -25.02 1.36
CA GLU A 97 4.56 -24.50 1.78
C GLU A 97 4.58 -22.99 1.50
N THR A 98 5.03 -22.18 2.46
CA THR A 98 5.08 -20.73 2.31
C THR A 98 6.52 -20.25 2.22
N VAL A 99 6.76 -19.27 1.34
CA VAL A 99 8.06 -18.62 1.15
C VAL A 99 7.87 -17.12 1.26
N ASP A 100 8.72 -16.46 2.05
CA ASP A 100 8.72 -14.99 2.14
C ASP A 100 9.29 -14.38 0.86
N ILE A 101 8.46 -13.61 0.14
CA ILE A 101 8.85 -12.93 -1.11
C ILE A 101 9.18 -11.45 -0.92
N SER A 102 9.17 -10.96 0.32
CA SER A 102 9.38 -9.55 0.66
C SER A 102 10.63 -8.94 0.00
N SER A 103 11.77 -9.65 0.07
CA SER A 103 13.04 -9.15 -0.49
C SER A 103 13.03 -9.09 -2.01
N SER A 104 12.44 -10.11 -2.66
CA SER A 104 12.35 -10.20 -4.12
C SER A 104 11.46 -9.09 -4.69
N ILE A 105 10.30 -8.85 -4.06
CA ILE A 105 9.41 -7.75 -4.44
C ILE A 105 10.09 -6.40 -4.17
N GLY A 106 10.78 -6.26 -3.04
CA GLY A 106 11.53 -5.04 -2.73
C GLY A 106 12.58 -4.71 -3.79
N TYR A 107 13.27 -5.72 -4.33
CA TYR A 107 14.20 -5.55 -5.45
C TYR A 107 13.48 -5.23 -6.77
N LEU A 108 12.37 -5.90 -7.06
CA LEU A 108 11.56 -5.68 -8.27
C LEU A 108 11.09 -4.23 -8.38
N ILE A 109 10.61 -3.65 -7.28
CA ILE A 109 10.08 -2.28 -7.23
C ILE A 109 11.17 -1.24 -6.89
N ALA A 110 12.44 -1.63 -6.82
CA ALA A 110 13.51 -0.73 -6.37
C ALA A 110 13.74 0.42 -7.36
N VAL A 111 13.84 0.10 -8.64
CA VAL A 111 14.00 1.07 -9.73
C VAL A 111 12.68 1.81 -9.92
N LYS A 112 12.75 3.14 -9.91
CA LYS A 112 11.59 4.02 -10.07
C LYS A 112 11.49 4.53 -11.50
N ASP A 113 10.28 4.58 -12.04
CA ASP A 113 10.03 5.23 -13.31
C ASP A 113 10.03 6.78 -13.17
N ASN A 114 9.86 7.48 -14.31
CA ASN A 114 9.90 8.94 -14.31
C ASN A 114 8.74 9.59 -13.56
N GLU A 115 7.57 8.95 -13.54
CA GLU A 115 6.38 9.46 -12.84
C GLU A 115 6.57 9.31 -11.32
N GLU A 116 7.02 8.14 -10.88
CA GLU A 116 7.38 7.87 -9.49
C GLU A 116 8.51 8.78 -9.00
N LEU A 117 9.56 8.99 -9.80
CA LEU A 117 10.62 9.94 -9.49
C LEU A 117 10.09 11.38 -9.40
N GLY A 118 9.11 11.74 -10.23
CA GLY A 118 8.40 13.02 -10.14
C GLY A 118 7.70 13.20 -8.79
N LEU A 119 6.98 12.17 -8.33
CA LEU A 119 6.31 12.16 -7.03
C LEU A 119 7.31 12.23 -5.87
N ILE A 120 8.42 11.49 -5.93
CA ILE A 120 9.48 11.54 -4.90
C ILE A 120 10.09 12.94 -4.82
N ARG A 121 10.43 13.56 -5.95
CA ARG A 121 10.95 14.94 -5.99
C ARG A 121 9.96 15.93 -5.37
N LYS A 122 8.67 15.74 -5.64
CA LYS A 122 7.60 16.54 -5.07
C LYS A 122 7.53 16.42 -3.55
N ALA A 123 7.58 15.19 -3.04
CA ALA A 123 7.64 14.95 -1.60
C ALA A 123 8.88 15.62 -0.98
N CYS A 124 10.06 15.51 -1.61
CA CYS A 124 11.28 16.17 -1.15
C CYS A 124 11.18 17.70 -1.13
N GLU A 125 10.55 18.31 -2.14
CA GLU A 125 10.29 19.75 -2.19
C GLU A 125 9.44 20.19 -0.99
N ILE A 126 8.36 19.47 -0.71
CA ILE A 126 7.47 19.73 0.43
C ILE A 126 8.23 19.57 1.75
N THR A 127 9.00 18.48 1.92
CA THR A 127 9.83 18.28 3.12
C THR A 127 10.83 19.42 3.32
N GLY A 128 11.52 19.86 2.26
CA GLY A 128 12.46 20.97 2.31
C GLY A 128 11.78 22.30 2.65
N LYS A 129 10.59 22.55 2.12
CA LYS A 129 9.78 23.74 2.42
C LYS A 129 9.28 23.73 3.87
N LEU A 130 8.80 22.59 4.36
CA LEU A 130 8.37 22.42 5.74
C LEU A 130 9.52 22.65 6.72
N TYR A 131 10.70 22.08 6.44
CA TYR A 131 11.89 22.34 7.25
C TYR A 131 12.29 23.82 7.23
N SER A 132 12.46 24.40 6.05
CA SER A 132 13.06 25.74 5.89
C SER A 132 12.12 26.90 6.24
N LYS A 133 10.81 26.74 6.07
CA LYS A 133 9.80 27.81 6.27
C LYS A 133 8.93 27.63 7.50
N HIS A 134 9.01 26.48 8.17
CA HIS A 134 8.25 26.21 9.38
C HIS A 134 9.17 25.81 10.53
N LEU A 135 9.83 24.66 10.45
CA LEU A 135 10.60 24.13 11.59
C LEU A 135 11.76 25.04 12.00
N LYS A 136 12.57 25.45 11.02
CA LYS A 136 13.76 26.25 11.24
C LYS A 136 13.42 27.58 11.92
N ASP A 137 12.43 28.29 11.39
CA ASP A 137 12.00 29.59 11.93
C ASP A 137 11.44 29.43 13.36
N GLN A 138 10.73 28.34 13.66
CA GLN A 138 10.28 28.07 15.02
C GLN A 138 11.44 27.82 15.99
N ILE A 139 12.43 27.00 15.59
CA ILE A 139 13.59 26.70 16.44
C ILE A 139 14.38 27.98 16.73
N ILE A 140 14.64 28.81 15.72
CA ILE A 140 15.32 30.10 15.88
C ILE A 140 14.57 30.97 16.90
N ASN A 141 13.25 31.13 16.72
CA ASN A 141 12.43 31.92 17.64
C ASN A 141 12.33 31.34 19.06
N ILE A 142 12.54 30.03 19.26
CA ILE A 142 12.57 29.42 20.59
C ILE A 142 13.87 29.76 21.29
N VAL A 143 14.99 29.67 20.55
CA VAL A 143 16.33 30.02 21.05
C VAL A 143 16.41 31.50 21.37
N ASP A 144 16.04 32.38 20.44
CA ASP A 144 16.13 33.84 20.60
C ASP A 144 15.27 34.37 21.75
N SER A 145 14.16 33.69 22.05
CA SER A 145 13.24 34.04 23.14
C SER A 145 13.51 33.25 24.43
N GLU A 146 14.56 32.44 24.48
CA GLU A 146 14.92 31.57 25.61
C GLU A 146 13.73 30.72 26.13
N ARG A 147 12.86 30.28 25.23
CA ARG A 147 11.66 29.52 25.58
C ARG A 147 11.98 28.04 25.76
N LYS A 148 11.30 27.41 26.71
CA LYS A 148 11.31 25.94 26.85
C LYS A 148 10.10 25.36 26.14
N VAL A 149 10.34 24.55 25.11
CA VAL A 149 9.30 23.88 24.33
C VAL A 149 9.59 22.38 24.30
N LYS A 150 8.54 21.55 24.48
CA LYS A 150 8.66 20.09 24.37
C LYS A 150 8.88 19.68 22.91
N HIS A 151 9.71 18.68 22.67
CA HIS A 151 9.95 18.17 21.32
C HIS A 151 8.67 17.63 20.68
N SER A 152 7.81 16.97 21.45
CA SER A 152 6.48 16.53 20.99
C SER A 152 5.64 17.69 20.44
N LYS A 153 5.78 18.89 21.00
CA LYS A 153 5.02 20.06 20.53
C LYS A 153 5.49 20.57 19.17
N LEU A 154 6.79 20.44 18.89
CA LEU A 154 7.36 20.74 17.59
C LEU A 154 6.93 19.69 16.55
N SER A 155 6.87 18.41 16.94
CA SER A 155 6.36 17.34 16.08
C SER A 155 4.90 17.56 15.69
N GLU A 156 4.01 17.82 16.66
CA GLU A 156 2.59 18.15 16.42
C GLU A 156 2.44 19.38 15.49
N GLY A 157 3.31 20.37 15.66
CA GLY A 157 3.33 21.58 14.82
C GLY A 157 3.62 21.26 13.35
N LEU A 158 4.55 20.34 13.08
CA LEU A 158 4.87 19.90 11.73
C LEU A 158 3.74 19.12 11.06
N GLU A 159 3.09 18.21 11.80
CA GLU A 159 1.91 17.49 11.32
C GLU A 159 0.78 18.46 10.98
N SER A 160 0.57 19.47 11.82
CA SER A 160 -0.46 20.49 11.60
C SER A 160 -0.14 21.35 10.37
N ALA A 161 1.13 21.65 10.12
CA ALA A 161 1.59 22.45 8.99
C ALA A 161 1.42 21.76 7.63
N LEU A 162 1.23 20.44 7.58
CA LEU A 162 0.86 19.76 6.33
C LEU A 162 -0.53 20.15 5.82
N ASN A 163 -1.42 20.61 6.69
CA ASN A 163 -2.76 21.07 6.31
C ASN A 163 -2.79 22.53 5.85
N ASP A 164 -1.68 23.26 5.94
CA ASP A 164 -1.58 24.65 5.52
C ASP A 164 -1.01 24.73 4.11
N GLU A 165 -1.84 25.18 3.16
CA GLU A 165 -1.49 25.37 1.75
C GLU A 165 -0.20 26.18 1.57
N LYS A 166 0.14 27.07 2.51
CA LYS A 166 1.41 27.80 2.48
C LYS A 166 2.61 26.86 2.36
N TYR A 167 2.58 25.69 2.97
CA TYR A 167 3.69 24.72 2.94
C TYR A 167 3.49 23.62 1.88
N VAL A 168 2.24 23.22 1.61
CA VAL A 168 1.94 22.11 0.67
C VAL A 168 1.42 22.54 -0.71
N SER A 169 1.41 23.84 -1.04
CA SER A 169 0.84 24.42 -2.28
C SER A 169 1.21 23.75 -3.61
N SER A 170 2.28 22.97 -3.62
CA SER A 170 2.77 22.33 -4.82
C SER A 170 2.00 21.02 -5.10
N ALA A 171 1.31 20.43 -4.12
CA ALA A 171 0.50 19.21 -4.23
C ALA A 171 -0.89 19.39 -3.60
N ASP A 172 -1.82 18.49 -3.91
CA ASP A 172 -3.09 18.39 -3.19
C ASP A 172 -2.84 17.81 -1.79
N ALA A 173 -3.23 18.56 -0.77
CA ALA A 173 -2.99 18.24 0.64
C ALA A 173 -3.57 16.88 1.05
N ASN A 174 -4.60 16.37 0.36
CA ASN A 174 -5.17 15.06 0.64
C ASN A 174 -4.22 13.89 0.32
N TYR A 175 -3.16 14.13 -0.45
CA TYR A 175 -2.14 13.14 -0.81
C TYR A 175 -0.80 13.39 -0.11
N VAL A 176 -0.74 14.30 0.86
CA VAL A 176 0.47 14.64 1.58
C VAL A 176 0.35 14.18 3.03
N GLU A 177 1.22 13.26 3.43
CA GLU A 177 1.25 12.69 4.78
C GLU A 177 2.67 12.70 5.33
N MET A 178 2.80 12.72 6.67
CA MET A 178 4.08 12.48 7.31
C MET A 178 4.49 11.02 7.16
N CYS A 179 5.71 10.74 6.68
CA CYS A 179 6.22 9.37 6.61
C CYS A 179 6.34 8.71 7.99
N TYR A 180 6.61 9.53 9.02
CA TYR A 180 6.70 9.14 10.42
C TYR A 180 6.53 10.40 11.29
N PRO A 181 6.14 10.27 12.57
CA PRO A 181 6.09 11.40 13.50
C PRO A 181 7.44 12.10 13.57
N ALA A 182 7.46 13.42 13.41
CA ALA A 182 8.71 14.16 13.28
C ALA A 182 9.61 13.98 14.52
N ILE A 183 10.90 13.73 14.27
CA ILE A 183 11.89 13.49 15.31
C ILE A 183 12.64 14.80 15.53
N VAL A 184 12.54 15.34 16.75
CA VAL A 184 13.12 16.62 17.19
C VAL A 184 13.85 16.42 18.51
#